data_AF-R8D9R5-F1
#
_entry.id   AF-R8D9R5-F1
#
_cell.length_a   1.000
_cell.length_b   1.000
_cell.length_c   1.000
_cell.angle_alpha   90.00
_cell.angle_beta   90.00
_cell.angle_gamma   90.00
#
_symmetry.space_group_name_H-M   'P 1'
#
loop_
_entity.id
_entity.type
_entity.pdbx_description
1 polymer ?
#
loop_
_entity_poly.entity_id
_entity_poly.type
_entity_poly.pdbx_seq_one_letter_code
_entity_poly.pdbx_strand_id
1 'polypeptide(L)'
;MSSLFDVIANIILLYPRNDMKLKHHIAKLSELEWFRNLHEDPKYTSLIWGNRKIKKFILSSINMEALIKSEKKQKEFVHLVHDEYKKRR
;
A
#
# COMPACT_ATOMS: atom_id res chain seq x y z
N MET A 1 23.21 8.21 -0.71
CA MET A 1 21.99 8.05 0.10
C MET A 1 20.81 8.19 -0.84
N SER A 2 20.10 7.11 -1.14
CA SER A 2 18.89 7.17 -1.96
C SER A 2 17.82 7.96 -1.21
N SER A 3 17.22 8.96 -1.84
CA SER A 3 16.13 9.75 -1.29
C SER A 3 14.90 8.86 -1.05
N LEU A 4 14.04 9.26 -0.11
CA LEU A 4 12.72 8.64 0.12
C LEU A 4 11.91 8.59 -1.20
N PHE A 5 12.07 9.61 -2.04
CA PHE A 5 11.48 9.67 -3.37
C PHE A 5 12.04 8.60 -4.32
N ASP A 6 13.33 8.26 -4.22
CA ASP A 6 13.97 7.26 -5.10
C ASP A 6 13.46 5.85 -4.79
N VAL A 7 13.19 5.54 -3.53
CA VAL A 7 12.64 4.23 -3.13
C VAL A 7 11.19 4.09 -3.60
N ILE A 8 10.36 5.12 -3.37
CA ILE A 8 8.97 5.14 -3.81
C ILE A 8 8.88 5.11 -5.35
N ALA A 9 9.71 5.89 -6.04
CA ALA A 9 9.77 5.92 -7.50
C ALA A 9 10.20 4.56 -8.06
N ASN A 10 11.22 3.91 -7.48
CA ASN A 10 11.64 2.57 -7.90
C ASN A 10 10.53 1.53 -7.73
N ILE A 11 9.79 1.55 -6.61
CA ILE A 11 8.68 0.60 -6.39
C ILE A 11 7.54 0.87 -7.39
N ILE A 12 7.22 2.13 -7.68
CA ILE A 12 6.18 2.48 -8.68
C ILE A 12 6.60 2.09 -10.10
N LEU A 13 7.90 2.23 -10.44
CA LEU A 13 8.46 1.82 -11.73
C LEU A 13 8.42 0.29 -11.90
N LEU A 14 8.74 -0.47 -10.85
CA LEU A 14 8.75 -1.94 -10.86
C LEU A 14 7.36 -2.57 -11.02
N TYR A 15 6.29 -1.83 -10.69
CA TYR A 15 4.90 -2.29 -10.86
C TYR A 15 4.18 -1.46 -11.94
N PRO A 16 4.45 -1.70 -13.24
CA PRO A 16 3.82 -0.98 -14.35
C PRO A 16 2.37 -1.43 -14.52
N ARG A 17 1.49 -1.07 -13.59
CA ARG A 17 0.03 -1.15 -13.76
C ARG A 17 -0.51 0.17 -14.29
N ASN A 18 -1.52 0.08 -15.16
CA ASN A 18 -2.20 1.24 -15.76
C ASN A 18 -3.15 1.99 -14.80
N ASP A 19 -3.07 1.72 -13.50
CA ASP A 19 -3.97 2.30 -12.49
C ASP A 19 -3.30 3.50 -11.81
N MET A 20 -3.41 4.67 -12.48
CA MET A 20 -2.81 5.92 -12.00
C MET A 20 -3.37 6.35 -10.64
N LYS A 21 -4.65 6.06 -10.37
CA LYS A 21 -5.28 6.37 -9.08
C LYS A 21 -4.68 5.52 -7.96
N LEU A 22 -4.51 4.23 -8.19
CA LEU A 22 -3.84 3.34 -7.24
C LEU A 22 -2.40 3.80 -6.97
N LYS A 23 -1.64 4.13 -8.03
CA LYS A 23 -0.26 4.64 -7.89
C LYS A 23 -0.21 5.90 -7.03
N HIS A 24 -1.10 6.86 -7.29
CA HIS A 24 -1.17 8.10 -6.51
C HIS A 24 -1.52 7.83 -5.04
N HIS A 25 -2.51 6.97 -4.77
CA HIS A 25 -2.90 6.62 -3.41
C HIS A 25 -1.78 5.89 -2.65
N ILE A 26 -1.08 4.95 -3.31
CA ILE A 26 0.06 4.25 -2.71
C ILE A 26 1.18 5.25 -2.42
N ALA A 27 1.53 6.13 -3.36
CA ALA A 27 2.55 7.16 -3.13
C ALA A 27 2.23 8.02 -1.90
N LYS A 28 0.98 8.47 -1.79
CA LYS A 28 0.50 9.25 -0.64
C LYS A 28 0.56 8.46 0.68
N LEU A 29 0.20 7.18 0.67
CA LEU A 29 0.31 6.34 1.86
C LEU A 29 1.77 6.07 2.22
N SER A 30 2.68 5.93 1.25
CA SER A 30 4.12 5.71 1.47
C SER A 30 4.83 6.90 2.13
N GLU A 31 4.22 8.08 2.17
CA GLU A 31 4.69 9.19 3.01
C GLU A 31 4.55 8.85 4.51
N LEU A 32 3.54 8.05 4.88
CA LEU A 32 3.27 7.62 6.25
C LEU A 32 4.16 6.41 6.62
N GLU A 33 4.86 6.52 7.74
CA GLU A 33 5.85 5.52 8.18
C GLU A 33 5.26 4.11 8.35
N TRP A 34 4.07 3.99 8.93
CA TRP A 34 3.43 2.69 9.16
C TRP A 34 3.17 1.92 7.86
N PHE A 35 2.80 2.63 6.78
CA PHE A 35 2.51 2.01 5.49
C PHE A 35 3.80 1.76 4.72
N ARG A 36 4.78 2.67 4.81
CA ARG A 36 6.11 2.48 4.23
C ARG A 36 6.77 1.21 4.76
N ASN A 37 6.81 1.01 6.07
CA ASN A 37 7.39 -0.19 6.68
C ASN A 37 6.67 -1.47 6.22
N LEU A 38 5.37 -1.39 5.93
CA LEU A 38 4.60 -2.50 5.36
C LEU A 38 4.91 -2.71 3.87
N HIS A 39 5.03 -1.64 3.10
CA HIS A 39 5.15 -1.67 1.64
C HIS A 39 6.57 -1.94 1.15
N GLU A 40 7.59 -1.62 1.94
CA GLU A 40 8.99 -1.95 1.66
C GLU A 40 9.28 -3.45 1.76
N ASP A 41 8.49 -4.20 2.54
CA ASP A 41 8.62 -5.65 2.61
C ASP A 41 8.10 -6.30 1.30
N PRO A 42 8.98 -6.95 0.49
CA PRO A 42 8.62 -7.50 -0.82
C PRO A 42 7.41 -8.46 -0.77
N LYS A 43 7.23 -9.16 0.36
CA LYS A 43 6.12 -10.11 0.55
C LYS A 43 4.77 -9.39 0.52
N TYR A 44 4.71 -8.17 1.05
CA TYR A 44 3.51 -7.35 1.10
C TYR A 44 3.43 -6.40 -0.10
N THR A 45 4.54 -5.92 -0.65
CA THR A 45 4.56 -5.11 -1.88
C THR A 45 3.77 -5.82 -2.99
N SER A 46 4.14 -7.07 -3.29
CA SER A 46 3.48 -7.86 -4.35
C SER A 46 2.00 -8.13 -4.05
N LEU A 47 1.64 -8.22 -2.77
CA LEU A 47 0.28 -8.44 -2.31
C LEU A 47 -0.57 -7.17 -2.47
N ILE A 48 -0.05 -6.00 -2.08
CA ILE A 48 -0.69 -4.68 -2.21
C ILE A 48 -0.94 -4.38 -3.69
N TRP A 49 0.05 -4.61 -4.56
CA TRP A 49 -0.09 -4.42 -6.00
C TRP A 49 -0.85 -5.53 -6.71
N GLY A 50 -1.08 -6.68 -6.07
CA GLY A 50 -1.65 -7.88 -6.70
C GLY A 50 -3.11 -8.12 -6.34
N ASN A 51 -3.44 -8.07 -5.05
CA ASN A 51 -4.69 -8.56 -4.49
C ASN A 51 -5.88 -7.61 -4.78
N ARG A 52 -6.97 -8.16 -5.33
CA ARG A 52 -8.16 -7.40 -5.71
C ARG A 52 -8.85 -6.73 -4.52
N LYS A 53 -8.89 -7.38 -3.36
CA LYS A 53 -9.52 -6.87 -2.14
C LYS A 53 -8.74 -5.67 -1.58
N ILE A 54 -7.42 -5.80 -1.50
CA ILE A 54 -6.54 -4.71 -1.02
C ILE A 54 -6.61 -3.51 -1.98
N LYS A 55 -6.54 -3.75 -3.30
CA LYS A 55 -6.71 -2.68 -4.28
C LYS A 55 -8.02 -1.93 -4.15
N LYS A 56 -9.14 -2.66 -4.06
CA LYS A 56 -10.47 -2.05 -3.91
C LYS A 56 -10.52 -1.22 -2.62
N PHE A 57 -9.86 -1.67 -1.56
CA PHE A 57 -9.76 -0.91 -0.32
C PHE A 57 -9.00 0.40 -0.52
N ILE A 58 -7.80 0.37 -1.12
CA ILE A 58 -6.97 1.56 -1.36
C ILE A 58 -7.61 2.51 -2.38
N LEU A 59 -8.29 2.00 -3.41
CA LEU A 59 -8.92 2.83 -4.44
C LEU A 59 -10.14 3.62 -3.94
N SER A 60 -10.76 3.18 -2.84
CA SER A 60 -11.86 3.87 -2.18
C SER A 60 -11.37 5.14 -1.49
N SER A 61 -11.86 6.30 -1.94
CA SER A 61 -11.48 7.60 -1.35
C SER A 61 -11.86 7.69 0.13
N ILE A 62 -13.01 7.12 0.53
CA ILE A 62 -13.47 7.08 1.92
C ILE A 62 -12.49 6.29 2.78
N ASN A 63 -12.05 5.13 2.30
CA ASN A 63 -11.08 4.30 3.04
C ASN A 63 -9.71 4.97 3.10
N MET A 64 -9.27 5.63 2.02
CA MET A 64 -8.01 6.37 1.99
C MET A 64 -7.99 7.50 3.01
N GLU A 65 -9.07 8.28 3.09
CA GLU A 65 -9.19 9.32 4.09
C GLU A 65 -9.13 8.74 5.51
N ALA A 66 -9.82 7.62 5.73
CA ALA A 66 -9.79 6.91 7.00
C ALA A 66 -8.38 6.36 7.34
N LEU A 67 -7.63 5.85 6.36
CA LEU A 67 -6.25 5.38 6.54
C LEU A 67 -5.29 6.52 6.91
N ILE A 68 -5.51 7.72 6.39
CA ILE A 68 -4.70 8.89 6.73
C ILE A 68 -5.02 9.39 8.14
N LYS A 69 -6.30 9.40 8.53
CA LYS A 69 -6.76 10.06 9.76
C LYS A 69 -6.88 9.16 11.00
N SER A 70 -6.96 7.84 10.84
CA SER A 70 -7.31 6.92 11.94
C SER A 70 -6.32 5.78 12.11
N GLU A 71 -5.60 5.77 13.22
CA GLU A 71 -4.68 4.67 13.59
C GLU A 71 -5.41 3.32 13.70
N LYS A 72 -6.67 3.32 14.18
CA LYS A 72 -7.50 2.10 14.22
C LYS A 72 -7.68 1.51 12.82
N LYS A 73 -7.96 2.35 11.82
CA LYS A 73 -8.13 1.93 10.43
C LYS A 73 -6.81 1.49 9.81
N GLN A 74 -5.70 2.10 10.18
CA GLN A 74 -4.36 1.65 9.79
C GLN A 74 -4.08 0.23 10.29
N LYS A 75 -4.34 -0.04 11.58
CA LYS A 75 -4.20 -1.39 12.18
C LYS A 75 -5.12 -2.42 11.50
N GLU A 76 -6.38 -2.07 11.27
CA GLU A 76 -7.34 -2.92 10.53
C GLU A 76 -6.82 -3.26 9.12
N PHE A 77 -6.22 -2.29 8.43
CA PHE A 77 -5.65 -2.52 7.10
C PHE A 77 -4.39 -3.40 7.15
N VAL A 78 -3.48 -3.19 8.10
CA VAL A 78 -2.32 -4.07 8.29
C VAL A 78 -2.77 -5.51 8.55
N HIS A 79 -3.77 -5.71 9.42
CA HIS A 79 -4.36 -7.03 9.65
C HIS A 79 -4.97 -7.62 8.38
N LEU A 80 -5.71 -6.84 7.60
CA LEU A 80 -6.23 -7.29 6.31
C LEU A 80 -5.11 -7.77 5.37
N VAL A 81 -4.01 -7.04 5.28
CA VAL A 81 -2.86 -7.41 4.44
C VAL A 81 -2.24 -8.72 4.95
N HIS A 82 -2.07 -8.86 6.27
CA HIS A 82 -1.56 -10.10 6.87
C HIS A 82 -2.49 -11.30 6.63
N ASP A 83 -3.80 -11.13 6.75
CA ASP A 83 -4.78 -12.20 6.53
C ASP A 83 -4.80 -12.64 5.06
N GLU A 84 -4.75 -11.69 4.12
CA GLU A 84 -4.67 -12.00 2.70
C GLU A 84 -3.33 -12.63 2.32
N TYR A 85 -2.24 -12.31 3.03
CA TYR A 85 -0.96 -12.99 2.87
C TYR A 85 -1.04 -14.45 3.34
N LYS A 86 -1.61 -14.71 4.52
CA LYS A 86 -1.77 -16.07 5.07
C LYS A 86 -2.57 -16.99 4.14
N LYS A 87 -3.60 -16.46 3.45
CA LYS A 87 -4.41 -17.23 2.48
C LYS A 87 -3.67 -17.65 1.21
N ARG A 88 -2.53 -17.01 0.89
CA ARG A 88 -1.70 -17.39 -0.27
C ARG A 88 -0.80 -18.60 0.02
N ARG A 89 -0.66 -18.99 1.29
CA ARG A 89 0.20 -20.06 1.76
C ARG A 89 -0.63 -21.26 2.20
#